data_AF-A0A0F9UDS5-F1
#
_entry.id   AF-A0A0F9UDS5-F1
#
_cell.length_a   1.000
_cell.length_b   1.000
_cell.length_c   1.000
_cell.angle_alpha   90.00
_cell.angle_beta   90.00
_cell.angle_gamma   90.00
#
_symmetry.space_group_name_H-M   'P 1'
#
loop_
_entity.id
_entity.type
_entity.pdbx_description
1 polymer ?
#
loop_
_entity_poly.entity_id
_entity_poly.type
_entity_poly.pdbx_seq_one_letter_code
_entity_poly.pdbx_strand_id
1 'polypeptide(L)'
;MIKKTDKKIQSFFKNVIIQLGYYDWTINFCNDYYCWHFYKRIDVSLNYNGDIRQIILHEIAHIDTAKYCNQRHNPQFWKRLEYLTRKFLKSDLDEHQKKHKEYMTSGYYSLKYMR
;
A
#
# COMPACT_ATOMS: atom_id res chain seq x y z
N MET A 1 1.72 5.97 20.44
CA MET A 1 2.81 5.00 20.19
C MET A 1 2.23 3.63 19.92
N ILE A 2 2.28 3.17 18.68
CA ILE A 2 1.89 1.80 18.30
C ILE A 2 2.98 0.87 18.85
N LYS A 3 2.74 0.30 20.03
CA LYS A 3 3.67 -0.66 20.64
C LYS A 3 3.59 -1.96 19.85
N LYS A 4 4.65 -2.28 19.09
CA LYS A 4 4.93 -3.58 18.47
C LYS A 4 3.68 -4.33 17.99
N THR A 5 3.27 -4.05 16.75
CA THR A 5 2.30 -4.88 16.00
C THR A 5 0.97 -5.12 16.70
N ASP A 6 0.04 -4.19 16.52
CA ASP A 6 -1.36 -4.42 16.88
C ASP A 6 -1.83 -5.72 16.20
N LYS A 7 -2.21 -6.72 17.02
CA LYS A 7 -2.74 -8.01 16.55
C LYS A 7 -3.84 -7.81 15.51
N LYS A 8 -4.61 -6.72 15.61
CA LYS A 8 -5.65 -6.36 14.64
C LYS A 8 -5.08 -6.09 13.25
N ILE A 9 -3.95 -5.38 13.15
CA ILE A 9 -3.31 -5.08 11.86
C ILE A 9 -2.71 -6.33 11.24
N GLN A 10 -2.07 -7.19 12.05
CA GLN A 10 -1.57 -8.47 11.55
C GLN A 10 -2.72 -9.39 11.08
N SER A 11 -3.81 -9.47 11.84
CA SER A 11 -5.00 -10.22 11.44
C SER A 11 -5.64 -9.66 10.18
N PHE A 12 -5.67 -8.33 10.03
CA PHE A 12 -6.12 -7.68 8.81
C PHE A 12 -5.25 -8.09 7.61
N PHE A 13 -3.93 -7.95 7.71
CA PHE A 13 -3.01 -8.36 6.64
C PHE A 13 -3.22 -9.84 6.26
N LYS A 14 -3.22 -10.74 7.25
CA LYS A 14 -3.46 -12.17 7.06
C LYS A 14 -4.78 -12.45 6.32
N ASN A 15 -5.86 -11.77 6.72
CA ASN A 15 -7.15 -11.93 6.07
C ASN A 15 -7.11 -11.48 4.59
N VAL A 16 -6.46 -10.35 4.31
CA VAL A 16 -6.33 -9.82 2.95
C VAL A 16 -5.53 -10.79 2.08
N ILE A 17 -4.34 -11.22 2.51
CA ILE A 17 -3.50 -12.12 1.69
C ILE A 17 -4.15 -13.48 1.45
N ILE A 18 -4.86 -14.04 2.43
CA ILE A 18 -5.60 -15.31 2.28
C ILE A 18 -6.70 -15.16 1.24
N GLN A 19 -7.47 -14.06 1.28
CA GLN A 19 -8.55 -13.82 0.33
C GLN A 19 -8.06 -13.50 -1.09
N LEU A 20 -6.81 -13.05 -1.24
CA LEU A 20 -6.20 -12.74 -2.54
C LEU A 20 -5.32 -13.87 -3.09
N GLY A 21 -5.05 -14.92 -2.30
CA GLY A 21 -4.19 -16.04 -2.71
C GLY A 21 -2.69 -15.79 -2.52
N TYR A 22 -2.30 -14.80 -1.72
CA TYR A 22 -0.91 -14.36 -1.49
C TYR A 22 -0.32 -14.99 -0.22
N TYR A 23 -0.53 -16.29 -0.04
CA TYR A 23 -0.27 -17.01 1.22
C TYR A 23 1.17 -16.94 1.73
N ASP A 24 2.13 -16.72 0.83
CA ASP A 24 3.56 -16.65 1.09
C ASP A 24 4.08 -15.23 1.33
N TRP A 25 3.20 -14.22 1.28
CA TRP A 25 3.57 -12.84 1.57
C TRP A 25 3.62 -12.54 3.06
N THR A 26 4.63 -11.77 3.45
CA THR A 26 4.89 -11.38 4.84
C THR A 26 4.78 -9.86 5.03
N ILE A 27 4.51 -9.43 6.26
CA ILE A 27 4.47 -8.02 6.63
C ILE A 27 5.52 -7.74 7.69
N ASN A 28 6.25 -6.65 7.51
CA ASN A 28 7.22 -6.14 8.46
C ASN A 28 6.90 -4.68 8.79
N PHE A 29 7.22 -4.25 10.00
CA PHE A 29 6.95 -2.90 10.48
C PHE A 29 8.27 -2.21 10.77
N CYS A 30 8.60 -1.20 9.98
CA CYS A 30 9.87 -0.48 10.06
C CYS A 30 9.63 1.03 9.94
N ASN A 31 10.68 1.80 9.67
CA ASN A 31 10.56 3.25 9.45
C ASN A 31 10.34 3.61 7.98
N ASP A 32 10.12 2.62 7.11
CA ASP A 32 9.97 2.78 5.67
C ASP A 32 8.68 2.11 5.17
N TYR A 33 8.21 2.46 3.98
CA TYR A 33 7.08 1.83 3.30
C TYR A 33 7.52 1.34 1.93
N TYR A 34 7.59 0.01 1.77
CA TYR A 34 8.11 -0.59 0.54
C TYR A 34 7.56 -1.99 0.28
N CYS A 35 7.33 -2.32 -1.00
CA CYS A 35 6.95 -3.65 -1.45
C CYS A 35 8.16 -4.36 -2.09
N TRP A 36 8.58 -5.47 -1.48
CA TRP A 36 9.72 -6.26 -1.92
C TRP A 36 9.25 -7.53 -2.62
N HIS A 37 8.96 -7.45 -3.92
CA HIS A 37 8.42 -8.58 -4.70
C HIS A 37 9.28 -9.84 -4.65
N PHE A 38 10.61 -9.71 -4.78
CA PHE A 38 11.51 -10.87 -4.71
C PHE A 38 11.49 -11.59 -3.36
N TYR A 39 11.29 -10.83 -2.27
CA TYR A 39 11.26 -11.35 -0.90
C TYR A 39 9.84 -11.64 -0.42
N LYS A 40 8.81 -11.38 -1.26
CA LYS A 40 7.38 -11.50 -0.93
C LYS A 40 7.07 -10.86 0.43
N ARG A 41 7.53 -9.61 0.60
CA ARG A 41 7.43 -8.87 1.86
C ARG A 41 6.91 -7.47 1.60
N ILE A 42 5.99 -7.00 2.43
CA ILE A 42 5.63 -5.59 2.50
C ILE A 42 6.18 -5.01 3.81
N ASP A 43 6.84 -3.87 3.69
CA ASP A 43 7.36 -3.09 4.80
C ASP A 43 6.39 -1.91 5.01
N VAL A 44 5.93 -1.71 6.25
CA VAL A 44 4.95 -0.68 6.59
C VAL A 44 5.51 0.24 7.66
N SER A 45 5.52 1.54 7.37
CA SER A 45 6.05 2.54 8.29
C SER A 45 5.14 2.70 9.51
N LEU A 46 5.72 2.59 10.70
CA LEU A 46 5.02 2.85 11.97
C LEU A 46 4.73 4.34 12.22
N ASN A 47 5.34 5.21 11.42
CA ASN A 47 5.21 6.67 11.54
C ASN A 47 4.16 7.25 10.58
N TYR A 48 3.41 6.39 9.89
CA TYR A 48 2.31 6.84 9.05
C TYR A 48 1.18 7.41 9.90
N ASN A 49 0.85 8.68 9.68
CA ASN A 49 -0.18 9.40 10.44
C ASN A 49 -1.62 9.14 9.94
N GLY A 50 -1.79 8.34 8.88
CA GLY A 50 -3.10 7.92 8.36
C GLY A 50 -3.51 6.52 8.80
N ASP A 51 -4.45 5.90 8.06
CA ASP A 51 -4.86 4.53 8.34
C ASP A 51 -3.83 3.51 7.82
N ILE A 52 -3.11 2.86 8.72
CA ILE A 52 -2.11 1.83 8.40
C ILE A 52 -2.70 0.71 7.53
N ARG A 53 -4.00 0.39 7.67
CA ARG A 53 -4.64 -0.62 6.83
C ARG A 53 -4.64 -0.20 5.37
N GLN A 54 -4.77 1.10 5.07
CA GLN A 54 -4.68 1.59 3.69
C GLN A 54 -3.25 1.52 3.14
N ILE A 55 -2.21 1.67 3.97
CA ILE A 55 -0.82 1.43 3.53
C ILE A 55 -0.60 -0.03 3.19
N ILE A 56 -1.14 -0.96 3.99
CA ILE A 56 -1.08 -2.39 3.66
C ILE A 56 -1.73 -2.65 2.30
N LEU A 57 -2.92 -2.09 2.06
CA LEU A 57 -3.60 -2.24 0.77
C LEU A 57 -2.85 -1.53 -0.38
N HIS A 58 -2.15 -0.43 -0.10
CA HIS A 58 -1.29 0.28 -1.04
C HIS A 58 -0.14 -0.61 -1.52
N GLU A 59 0.60 -1.22 -0.59
CA GLU A 59 1.68 -2.14 -0.93
C GLU A 59 1.18 -3.39 -1.65
N ILE A 60 -0.01 -3.89 -1.29
CA ILE A 60 -0.65 -5.01 -2.00
C ILE A 60 -1.08 -4.60 -3.42
N ALA A 61 -1.54 -3.37 -3.64
CA ALA A 61 -1.86 -2.88 -4.97
C ALA A 61 -0.61 -2.85 -5.89
N HIS A 62 0.59 -2.65 -5.33
CA HIS A 62 1.84 -2.82 -6.08
C HIS A 62 2.11 -4.27 -6.46
N ILE A 63 1.75 -5.25 -5.64
CA ILE A 63 1.86 -6.68 -6.00
C ILE A 63 1.09 -6.95 -7.30
N ASP A 64 -0.14 -6.45 -7.36
CA ASP A 64 -1.08 -6.72 -8.45
C ASP A 64 -0.71 -5.99 -9.74
N THR A 65 -0.07 -4.81 -9.62
CA THR A 65 0.18 -3.90 -10.74
C THR A 65 1.65 -3.75 -11.13
N ALA A 66 2.60 -4.30 -10.35
CA ALA A 66 4.03 -4.24 -10.64
C ALA A 66 4.38 -4.82 -12.01
N LYS A 67 3.68 -5.87 -12.45
CA LYS A 67 3.83 -6.48 -13.79
C LYS A 67 3.65 -5.50 -14.95
N TYR A 68 3.05 -4.33 -14.71
CA TYR A 68 2.74 -3.36 -15.76
C TYR A 68 3.60 -2.10 -15.74
N CYS A 69 4.31 -1.80 -14.65
CA CYS A 69 4.80 -0.42 -14.48
C CYS A 69 5.97 -0.19 -13.52
N ASN A 70 6.75 -1.22 -13.12
CA ASN A 70 7.89 -1.05 -12.21
C ASN A 70 7.53 -0.21 -10.96
N GLN A 71 6.42 -0.57 -10.30
CA GLN A 71 5.92 0.09 -9.08
C GLN A 71 5.44 1.56 -9.24
N ARG A 72 5.14 2.03 -10.46
CA ARG A 72 4.53 3.36 -10.64
C ARG A 72 3.03 3.36 -10.29
N HIS A 73 2.56 4.43 -9.65
CA HIS A 73 1.14 4.63 -9.32
C HIS A 73 0.30 5.11 -10.52
N ASN A 74 0.18 4.27 -11.55
CA ASN A 74 -0.62 4.57 -12.74
C ASN A 74 -2.15 4.47 -12.45
N PRO A 75 -3.04 4.77 -13.42
CA PRO A 75 -4.49 4.66 -13.21
C PRO A 75 -4.96 3.26 -12.78
N GLN A 76 -4.30 2.18 -13.23
CA GLN A 76 -4.66 0.82 -12.84
C GLN A 76 -4.28 0.52 -11.38
N PHE A 77 -3.14 1.06 -10.91
CA PHE A 77 -2.78 1.03 -9.49
C PHE A 77 -3.89 1.67 -8.65
N TRP A 78 -4.31 2.89 -8.97
CA TRP A 78 -5.32 3.59 -8.18
C TRP A 78 -6.67 2.90 -8.21
N LYS A 79 -7.12 2.44 -9.38
CA LYS A 79 -8.35 1.65 -9.51
C LYS A 79 -8.29 0.39 -8.65
N ARG A 80 -7.12 -0.26 -8.58
CA ARG A 80 -6.93 -1.45 -7.75
C ARG A 80 -6.94 -1.11 -6.26
N LEU A 81 -6.23 -0.07 -5.84
CA LEU A 81 -6.22 0.38 -4.46
C LEU A 81 -7.63 0.75 -3.97
N GLU A 82 -8.39 1.53 -4.75
CA GLU A 82 -9.77 1.90 -4.41
C GLU A 82 -10.67 0.67 -4.28
N TYR A 83 -10.55 -0.30 -5.19
CA TYR A 83 -11.27 -1.57 -5.10
C TYR A 83 -10.94 -2.32 -3.80
N LEU A 84 -9.65 -2.43 -3.45
CA LEU A 84 -9.21 -3.11 -2.24
C LEU A 84 -9.73 -2.40 -0.98
N THR A 85 -9.62 -1.07 -0.93
CA THR A 85 -10.12 -0.24 0.17
C THR A 85 -11.62 -0.43 0.36
N ARG A 86 -12.41 -0.40 -0.72
CA ARG A 86 -13.85 -0.68 -0.63
C ARG A 86 -14.16 -2.11 -0.23
N LYS A 87 -13.40 -3.10 -0.72
CA LYS A 87 -13.63 -4.52 -0.40
C LYS A 87 -13.41 -4.78 1.09
N PHE A 88 -12.29 -4.34 1.64
CA PHE A 88 -11.80 -4.74 2.97
C PHE A 88 -12.07 -3.72 4.08
N LEU A 89 -12.18 -2.43 3.76
CA LEU A 89 -12.42 -1.37 4.76
C LEU A 89 -13.82 -0.75 4.68
N LYS A 90 -14.58 -1.04 3.61
CA LYS A 90 -15.89 -0.44 3.35
C LYS A 90 -15.85 1.09 3.37
N SER A 91 -14.70 1.65 2.97
CA SER A 91 -14.44 3.10 2.96
C SER A 91 -13.85 3.53 1.63
N ASP A 92 -13.76 4.85 1.42
CA ASP A 92 -12.92 5.44 0.39
C ASP A 92 -11.47 5.65 0.89
N LEU A 93 -10.61 6.17 0.02
CA LEU A 93 -9.23 6.51 0.35
C LEU A 93 -9.16 7.55 1.49
N ASP A 94 -8.15 7.43 2.35
CA ASP A 94 -7.87 8.46 3.35
C ASP A 94 -7.26 9.72 2.71
N GLU A 95 -7.20 10.81 3.47
CA GLU A 95 -6.70 12.09 2.97
C GLU A 95 -5.22 12.03 2.53
N HIS A 96 -4.43 11.12 3.09
CA HIS A 96 -3.04 10.94 2.71
C HIS A 96 -2.91 10.24 1.35
N GLN A 97 -3.71 9.20 1.11
CA GLN A 97 -3.77 8.49 -0.17
C GLN A 97 -4.39 9.37 -1.27
N LYS A 98 -5.42 10.17 -0.95
CA LYS A 98 -5.98 11.17 -1.89
C LYS A 98 -4.93 12.20 -2.32
N LYS A 99 -4.25 12.83 -1.36
CA LYS A 99 -3.16 13.78 -1.63
C LYS A 99 -2.04 13.15 -2.44
N HIS A 100 -1.67 11.91 -2.13
CA HIS A 100 -0.64 11.17 -2.88
C HIS A 100 -1.10 10.94 -4.33
N LYS A 101 -2.35 10.49 -4.54
CA LYS A 101 -2.94 10.33 -5.87
C LYS A 101 -2.93 11.63 -6.66
N GLU A 102 -3.35 12.73 -6.06
CA GLU A 102 -3.31 14.06 -6.67
C GLU A 102 -1.88 14.44 -7.07
N TYR A 103 -0.91 14.27 -6.16
CA TYR A 103 0.50 14.60 -6.40
C TYR A 103 1.12 13.79 -7.54
N MET A 104 0.84 12.49 -7.61
CA MET A 104 1.34 11.61 -8.67
C MET A 104 0.69 11.89 -10.03
N THR A 105 -0.58 12.31 -10.05
CA THR A 105 -1.33 12.54 -11.29
C THR A 105 -1.06 13.93 -11.88
N SER A 106 -0.75 14.92 -11.05
CA SER A 106 -0.52 16.32 -11.46
C SER A 106 0.88 16.61 -12.04
N GLY A 107 1.66 15.57 -12.39
CA GLY A 107 2.90 15.72 -13.17
C GLY A 107 4.11 16.30 -12.41
N TYR A 108 4.01 16.51 -11.08
CA TYR A 108 5.10 17.10 -10.29
C TYR A 108 6.37 16.24 -10.22
N TYR A 109 6.27 14.94 -10.51
CA TYR A 109 7.43 14.04 -10.65
C TYR A 109 8.21 14.20 -11.96
N SER A 110 7.73 15.00 -12.93
CA SER A 110 8.55 15.39 -14.08
C SER A 110 9.62 16.43 -13.72
N LEU A 111 9.53 17.10 -12.56
CA LEU A 111 10.41 18.22 -12.20
C LEU A 111 11.40 17.93 -11.05
N LYS A 112 11.25 16.83 -10.30
CA LYS A 112 12.06 16.59 -9.08
C LYS A 112 13.11 15.47 -9.17
N TYR A 113 13.16 14.72 -10.27
CA TYR A 113 14.19 13.71 -10.55
C TYR A 113 14.94 13.96 -11.87
N MET A 114 14.80 15.16 -12.45
CA MET A 114 15.65 15.70 -13.52
C MET A 114 16.64 16.75 -13.00
N ARG A 115 17.22 16.52 -11.81
CA ARG A 115 18.44 17.19 -11.36
C ARG A 115 19.35 16.18 -10.70
#